data_AF-A0A655IJT2-F1
#
_entry.id   AF-A0A655IJT2-F1
#
_cell.length_a   1.000
_cell.length_b   1.000
_cell.length_c   1.000
_cell.angle_alpha   90.00
_cell.angle_beta   90.00
_cell.angle_gamma   90.00
#
_symmetry.space_group_name_H-M   'P 1'
#
loop_
_entity.id
_entity.type
_entity.pdbx_description
1 polymer ?
#
loop_
_entity_poly.entity_id
_entity_poly.type
_entity_poly.pdbx_seq_one_letter_code
_entity_poly.pdbx_strand_id
1 'polypeptide(L)'
;MQRDPTAAGKRHAAQARAARPQFVVKDEAFTTVVEDDTLANATGRAMIAGIAAPGQGELLKPFARRYFQAIPGVWARRSSEVAQSVVIGLYPHWDISEQGITAAEEFLSDPEVPPALRRLVLEGQAAVQRSLRARNFDADG
;
A
#
# COMPACT_ATOMS: atom_id res chain seq x y z
N MET A 1 -11.08 -27.92 -19.41
CA MET A 1 -10.85 -26.71 -18.58
C MET A 1 -10.48 -27.15 -17.18
N GLN A 2 -9.18 -27.29 -16.91
CA GLN A 2 -8.64 -27.62 -15.59
C GLN A 2 -8.72 -26.39 -14.69
N ARG A 3 -9.63 -26.41 -13.70
CA ARG A 3 -9.59 -25.47 -12.58
C ARG A 3 -8.38 -25.85 -11.74
N ASP A 4 -7.30 -25.09 -11.87
CA ASP A 4 -6.04 -25.33 -11.17
C ASP A 4 -6.18 -25.09 -9.65
N PRO A 5 -6.07 -26.13 -8.80
CA PRO A 5 -6.15 -25.99 -7.35
C PRO A 5 -4.86 -25.39 -6.72
N THR A 6 -3.86 -24.99 -7.52
CA THR A 6 -2.43 -24.99 -7.15
C THR A 6 -1.74 -23.61 -7.07
N ALA A 7 -2.30 -22.53 -7.61
CA ALA A 7 -1.74 -21.17 -7.47
C ALA A 7 -2.77 -20.13 -7.02
N ALA A 8 -4.01 -20.22 -7.52
CA ALA A 8 -5.09 -19.34 -7.10
C ALA A 8 -5.46 -19.54 -5.62
N GLY A 9 -5.54 -20.79 -5.15
CA GLY A 9 -5.82 -21.10 -3.74
C GLY A 9 -4.78 -20.53 -2.77
N LYS A 10 -3.48 -20.58 -3.14
CA LYS A 10 -2.40 -19.99 -2.35
C LYS A 10 -2.53 -18.46 -2.26
N ARG A 11 -2.89 -17.80 -3.36
CA ARG A 11 -3.12 -16.34 -3.38
C ARG A 11 -4.33 -15.94 -2.55
N HIS A 12 -5.46 -16.62 -2.71
CA HIS A 12 -6.65 -16.35 -1.88
C HIS A 12 -6.37 -16.56 -0.40
N ALA A 13 -5.63 -17.62 -0.05
CA ALA A 13 -5.23 -17.86 1.33
C ALA A 13 -4.27 -16.78 1.86
N ALA A 14 -3.32 -16.30 1.05
CA ALA A 14 -2.43 -15.19 1.42
C ALA A 14 -3.20 -13.88 1.67
N GLN A 15 -4.13 -13.54 0.76
CA GLN A 15 -5.00 -12.38 0.92
C GLN A 15 -5.86 -12.50 2.19
N ALA A 16 -6.52 -13.64 2.39
CA ALA A 16 -7.38 -13.86 3.55
C ALA A 16 -6.61 -13.81 4.88
N ARG A 17 -5.37 -14.31 4.90
CA ARG A 17 -4.48 -14.18 6.07
C ARG A 17 -4.14 -12.72 6.34
N ALA A 18 -3.66 -11.99 5.33
CA ALA A 18 -3.30 -10.57 5.47
C ALA A 18 -4.51 -9.66 5.78
N ALA A 19 -5.73 -10.09 5.49
CA ALA A 19 -6.96 -9.36 5.78
C ALA A 19 -7.39 -9.40 7.26
N ARG A 20 -6.81 -10.28 8.09
CA ARG A 20 -7.20 -10.39 9.50
C ARG A 20 -6.94 -9.06 10.24
N PRO A 21 -7.91 -8.54 11.02
CA PRO A 21 -7.80 -7.25 11.69
C PRO A 21 -6.98 -7.34 12.98
N GLN A 22 -5.73 -7.77 12.87
CA GLN A 22 -4.79 -7.88 13.98
C GLN A 22 -3.50 -7.17 13.61
N PHE A 23 -2.97 -6.34 14.52
CA PHE A 23 -1.77 -5.54 14.23
C PHE A 23 -0.60 -6.40 13.80
N VAL A 24 -0.31 -7.48 14.54
CA VAL A 24 0.79 -8.42 14.22
C VAL A 24 0.65 -9.00 12.82
N VAL A 25 -0.58 -9.33 12.38
CA VAL A 25 -0.81 -9.88 11.04
C VAL A 25 -0.57 -8.82 9.97
N LYS A 26 -0.98 -7.57 10.21
CA LYS A 26 -0.70 -6.46 9.29
C LYS A 26 0.79 -6.15 9.22
N ASP A 27 1.45 -6.18 10.37
CA ASP A 27 2.88 -5.96 10.52
C ASP A 27 3.68 -6.99 9.72
N GLU A 28 3.46 -8.26 9.98
CA GLU A 28 4.10 -9.37 9.25
C GLU A 28 3.83 -9.30 7.75
N ALA A 29 2.58 -9.06 7.34
CA ALA A 29 2.21 -9.00 5.94
C ALA A 29 2.88 -7.81 5.23
N PHE A 30 2.89 -6.63 5.86
CA PHE A 30 3.53 -5.43 5.33
C PHE A 30 5.03 -5.65 5.19
N THR A 31 5.70 -6.09 6.26
CA THR A 31 7.13 -6.39 6.30
C THR A 31 7.50 -7.42 5.22
N THR A 32 6.75 -8.50 5.08
CA THR A 32 6.98 -9.50 4.02
C THR A 32 6.92 -8.87 2.63
N VAL A 33 5.92 -8.04 2.35
CA VAL A 33 5.76 -7.39 1.03
C VAL A 33 6.90 -6.41 0.74
N VAL A 34 7.40 -5.69 1.74
CA VAL A 34 8.43 -4.65 1.55
C VAL A 34 9.88 -5.18 1.64
N GLU A 35 10.12 -6.29 2.33
CA GLU A 35 11.46 -6.81 2.61
C GLU A 35 11.80 -8.13 1.90
N ASP A 36 10.82 -8.99 1.60
CA ASP A 36 11.09 -10.27 0.92
C ASP A 36 11.21 -10.09 -0.59
N ASP A 37 12.45 -9.93 -1.06
CA ASP A 37 12.80 -9.77 -2.47
C ASP A 37 12.51 -11.04 -3.31
N THR A 38 12.32 -12.19 -2.68
CA THR A 38 12.01 -13.48 -3.32
C THR A 38 10.51 -13.74 -3.46
N LEU A 39 9.66 -12.92 -2.84
CA LEU A 39 8.22 -13.07 -2.86
C LEU A 39 7.69 -13.02 -4.30
N ALA A 40 6.97 -14.08 -4.71
CA ALA A 40 6.34 -14.12 -6.02
C ALA A 40 5.34 -12.95 -6.18
N ASN A 41 5.45 -12.18 -7.27
CA ASN A 41 4.67 -10.95 -7.49
C ASN A 41 3.15 -11.17 -7.28
N ALA A 42 2.61 -12.27 -7.80
CA ALA A 42 1.18 -12.57 -7.67
C ALA A 42 0.74 -12.85 -6.22
N THR A 43 1.62 -13.38 -5.37
CA THR A 43 1.38 -13.54 -3.93
C THR A 43 1.50 -12.20 -3.21
N GLY A 44 2.52 -11.39 -3.56
CA GLY A 44 2.67 -10.03 -3.03
C GLY A 44 1.43 -9.17 -3.27
N ARG A 45 0.92 -9.13 -4.51
CA ARG A 45 -0.34 -8.43 -4.84
C ARG A 45 -1.54 -8.93 -4.03
N ALA A 46 -1.62 -10.23 -3.76
CA ALA A 46 -2.69 -10.79 -2.94
C ALA A 46 -2.58 -10.36 -1.47
N MET A 47 -1.37 -10.34 -0.92
CA MET A 47 -1.11 -9.85 0.45
C MET A 47 -1.43 -8.37 0.58
N ILE A 48 -0.99 -7.54 -0.38
CA ILE A 48 -1.30 -6.12 -0.45
C ILE A 48 -2.83 -5.88 -0.43
N ALA A 49 -3.58 -6.61 -1.25
CA ALA A 49 -5.04 -6.52 -1.26
C ALA A 49 -5.68 -6.93 0.09
N GLY A 50 -5.04 -7.83 0.84
CA GLY A 50 -5.46 -8.19 2.20
C GLY A 50 -5.11 -7.11 3.23
N ILE A 51 -3.92 -6.50 3.13
CA ILE A 51 -3.50 -5.40 4.02
C ILE A 51 -4.50 -4.25 3.89
N ALA A 52 -4.77 -3.80 2.68
CA ALA A 52 -5.67 -2.69 2.34
C ALA A 52 -7.17 -3.01 2.42
N ALA A 53 -7.56 -4.08 3.12
CA ALA A 53 -8.96 -4.43 3.31
C ALA A 53 -9.74 -3.29 3.98
N PRO A 54 -10.95 -2.95 3.50
CA PRO A 54 -11.78 -1.88 4.07
C PRO A 54 -12.08 -2.06 5.56
N GLY A 55 -12.38 -0.96 6.25
CA GLY A 55 -12.81 -0.96 7.64
C GLY A 55 -11.69 -1.10 8.69
N GLN A 56 -10.43 -1.08 8.27
CA GLN A 56 -9.28 -1.26 9.17
C GLN A 56 -8.36 -0.01 9.23
N GLY A 57 -8.88 1.17 8.87
CA GLY A 57 -8.07 2.39 8.76
C GLY A 57 -7.35 2.77 10.05
N GLU A 58 -8.03 2.69 11.20
CA GLU A 58 -7.41 2.95 12.51
C GLU A 58 -6.24 2.00 12.81
N LEU A 59 -6.39 0.71 12.51
CA LEU A 59 -5.35 -0.30 12.67
C LEU A 59 -4.14 -0.02 11.76
N LEU A 60 -4.40 0.54 10.58
CA LEU A 60 -3.39 0.80 9.55
C LEU A 60 -2.70 2.17 9.71
N LYS A 61 -3.15 3.06 10.61
CA LYS A 61 -2.53 4.38 10.83
C LYS A 61 -1.00 4.33 10.97
N PRO A 62 -0.39 3.42 11.77
CA PRO A 62 1.06 3.37 11.91
C PRO A 62 1.82 3.02 10.62
N PHE A 63 1.12 2.44 9.63
CA PHE A 63 1.72 1.97 8.38
C PHE A 63 1.89 3.07 7.34
N ALA A 64 1.20 4.21 7.46
CA ALA A 64 1.35 5.33 6.52
C ALA A 64 2.78 5.88 6.52
N ARG A 65 3.35 6.15 7.69
CA ARG A 65 4.75 6.56 7.82
C ARG A 65 5.73 5.48 7.36
N ARG A 66 5.47 4.22 7.71
CA ARG A 66 6.31 3.08 7.31
C ARG A 66 6.34 2.90 5.80
N TYR A 67 5.22 3.16 5.12
CA TYR A 67 5.14 3.14 3.66
C TYR A 67 6.15 4.11 3.03
N PHE A 68 6.14 5.38 3.40
CA PHE A 68 7.07 6.37 2.84
C PHE A 68 8.54 6.08 3.15
N GLN A 69 8.82 5.48 4.31
CA GLN A 69 10.17 5.01 4.67
C GLN A 69 10.63 3.79 3.83
N ALA A 70 9.71 2.89 3.49
CA ALA A 70 10.05 1.62 2.84
C ALA A 70 10.17 1.72 1.31
N ILE A 71 9.33 2.53 0.66
CA ILE A 71 9.22 2.54 -0.81
C ILE A 71 10.51 2.90 -1.57
N PRO A 72 11.42 3.77 -1.10
CA PRO A 72 12.69 3.99 -1.81
C PRO A 72 13.53 2.72 -1.89
N GLY A 73 13.58 1.94 -0.80
CA GLY A 73 14.30 0.68 -0.75
C GLY A 73 13.70 -0.38 -1.66
N VAL A 74 12.37 -0.51 -1.66
CA VAL A 74 11.66 -1.40 -2.60
C VAL A 74 11.95 -1.01 -4.05
N TRP A 75 11.91 0.29 -4.35
CA TRP A 75 12.15 0.82 -5.69
C TRP A 75 13.57 0.55 -6.19
N ALA A 76 14.56 0.62 -5.30
CA ALA A 76 15.96 0.37 -5.65
C ALA A 76 16.29 -1.12 -5.86
N ARG A 77 15.62 -2.02 -5.14
CA ARG A 77 15.98 -3.45 -5.11
C ARG A 77 15.14 -4.34 -6.02
N ARG A 78 13.86 -4.01 -6.23
CA ARG A 78 12.92 -4.87 -6.97
C ARG A 78 12.86 -4.51 -8.44
N SER A 79 12.39 -5.46 -9.25
CA SER A 79 12.05 -5.17 -10.65
C SER A 79 11.00 -4.06 -10.72
N SER A 80 11.04 -3.26 -11.79
CA SER A 80 10.13 -2.12 -11.99
C SER A 80 8.65 -2.52 -11.83
N GLU A 81 8.25 -3.67 -12.38
CA GLU A 81 6.86 -4.17 -12.25
C GLU A 81 6.46 -4.46 -10.79
N VAL A 82 7.35 -5.10 -10.03
CA VAL A 82 7.08 -5.45 -8.62
C VAL A 82 7.08 -4.19 -7.77
N ALA A 83 8.06 -3.31 -7.95
CA ALA A 83 8.15 -2.04 -7.22
C ALA A 83 6.89 -1.18 -7.45
N GLN A 84 6.44 -1.03 -8.70
CA GLN A 84 5.20 -0.32 -9.03
C GLN A 84 3.98 -0.95 -8.35
N SER A 85 3.89 -2.28 -8.36
CA SER A 85 2.78 -3.01 -7.70
C SER A 85 2.74 -2.74 -6.20
N VAL A 86 3.90 -2.69 -5.54
CA VAL A 86 4.01 -2.38 -4.10
C VAL A 86 3.64 -0.92 -3.82
N VAL A 87 4.21 0.02 -4.57
CA VAL A 87 3.97 1.47 -4.39
C VAL A 87 2.49 1.80 -4.57
N ILE A 88 1.88 1.37 -5.68
CA ILE A 88 0.47 1.66 -5.96
C ILE A 88 -0.44 0.97 -4.95
N GLY A 89 -0.18 -0.31 -4.65
CA GLY A 89 -1.09 -1.11 -3.84
C GLY A 89 -1.00 -0.85 -2.34
N LEU A 90 0.14 -0.39 -1.83
CA LEU A 90 0.32 -0.01 -0.42
C LEU A 90 0.22 1.49 -0.15
N TYR A 91 -0.03 2.32 -1.17
CA TYR A 91 -0.27 3.74 -0.95
C TYR A 91 -1.37 3.91 0.13
N PRO A 92 -1.17 4.76 1.16
CA PRO A 92 -2.00 4.77 2.37
C PRO A 92 -3.35 5.45 2.16
N HIS A 93 -4.19 4.88 1.29
CA HIS A 93 -5.54 5.38 0.99
C HIS A 93 -6.51 5.32 2.18
N TRP A 94 -6.14 4.63 3.26
CA TRP A 94 -6.90 4.63 4.51
C TRP A 94 -6.64 5.90 5.34
N ASP A 95 -5.52 6.60 5.13
CA ASP A 95 -5.16 7.82 5.85
C ASP A 95 -5.68 9.05 5.11
N ILE A 96 -7.00 9.19 5.09
CA ILE A 96 -7.68 10.35 4.49
C ILE A 96 -7.74 11.46 5.54
N SER A 97 -6.60 12.14 5.70
CA SER A 97 -6.38 13.22 6.66
C SER A 97 -5.38 14.24 6.11
N GLU A 98 -5.32 15.43 6.72
CA GLU A 98 -4.25 16.40 6.41
C GLU A 98 -2.86 15.81 6.71
N GLN A 99 -2.72 15.04 7.79
CA GLN A 99 -1.45 14.39 8.15
C GLN A 99 -0.97 13.42 7.07
N GLY A 100 -1.87 12.65 6.47
CA GLY A 100 -1.54 11.76 5.35
C GLY A 100 -1.08 12.52 4.10
N ILE A 101 -1.65 13.70 3.84
CA ILE A 101 -1.24 14.57 2.73
C ILE A 101 0.14 15.17 3.01
N THR A 102 0.38 15.67 4.23
CA THR A 102 1.68 16.22 4.64
C THR A 102 2.78 15.16 4.58
N ALA A 103 2.51 13.92 4.98
CA ALA A 103 3.49 12.84 4.86
C ALA A 103 3.90 12.56 3.40
N ALA A 104 2.96 12.68 2.46
CA ALA A 104 3.27 12.58 1.03
C ALA A 104 4.08 13.78 0.52
N GLU A 105 3.76 14.99 0.96
CA GLU A 105 4.51 16.22 0.65
C GLU A 105 5.95 16.15 1.16
N GLU A 106 6.14 15.73 2.42
CA GLU A 106 7.46 15.52 3.02
C GLU A 106 8.29 14.55 2.19
N PHE A 107 7.72 13.39 1.83
CA PHE A 107 8.38 12.43 0.95
C PHE A 107 8.75 13.04 -0.40
N LEU A 108 7.84 13.79 -1.01
CA LEU A 108 8.06 14.41 -2.32
C LEU A 108 9.01 15.61 -2.27
N SER A 109 9.27 16.18 -1.10
CA SER A 109 10.21 17.30 -0.96
C SER A 109 11.66 16.90 -1.26
N ASP A 110 11.98 15.62 -1.14
CA ASP A 110 13.32 15.08 -1.43
C ASP A 110 13.58 15.08 -2.95
N PRO A 111 14.55 15.84 -3.46
CA PRO A 111 14.86 15.91 -4.89
C PRO A 111 15.41 14.58 -5.44
N GLU A 112 15.93 13.70 -4.59
CA GLU A 112 16.52 12.41 -4.99
C GLU A 112 15.46 11.36 -5.30
N VAL A 113 14.18 11.60 -5.00
CA VAL A 113 13.09 10.68 -5.35
C VAL A 113 12.99 10.53 -6.87
N PRO A 114 13.18 9.31 -7.43
CA PRO A 114 13.17 9.08 -8.86
C PRO A 114 11.86 9.58 -9.52
N PRO A 115 11.90 10.18 -10.73
CA PRO A 115 10.72 10.77 -11.36
C PRO A 115 9.51 9.84 -11.50
N ALA A 116 9.76 8.56 -11.80
CA ALA A 116 8.70 7.56 -11.91
C ALA A 116 8.05 7.22 -10.55
N LEU A 117 8.84 7.13 -9.47
CA LEU A 117 8.32 6.93 -8.11
C LEU A 117 7.54 8.17 -7.64
N ARG A 118 8.11 9.36 -7.86
CA ARG A 118 7.47 10.65 -7.59
C ARG A 118 6.08 10.74 -8.22
N ARG A 119 5.97 10.35 -9.49
CA ARG A 119 4.69 10.35 -10.21
C ARG A 119 3.63 9.47 -9.53
N LEU A 120 3.98 8.24 -9.13
CA LEU A 120 3.04 7.33 -8.48
C LEU A 120 2.56 7.87 -7.13
N VAL A 121 3.46 8.47 -6.35
CA VAL A 121 3.10 9.08 -5.07
C VAL A 121 2.21 10.31 -5.26
N LEU A 122 2.47 11.16 -6.27
CA LEU A 122 1.60 12.28 -6.62
C LEU A 122 0.18 11.82 -7.02
N GLU A 123 0.07 10.75 -7.81
CA GLU A 123 -1.22 10.18 -8.21
C GLU A 123 -2.01 9.66 -6.99
N GLY A 124 -1.33 8.96 -6.06
CA GLY A 124 -1.92 8.52 -4.79
C GLY A 124 -2.36 9.68 -3.90
N GLN A 125 -1.52 10.72 -3.77
CA GLN A 125 -1.83 11.92 -2.98
C GLN A 125 -3.05 12.64 -3.52
N ALA A 126 -3.13 12.82 -4.85
CA ALA A 126 -4.27 13.45 -5.49
C ALA A 126 -5.58 12.67 -5.23
N ALA A 127 -5.52 11.34 -5.15
CA ALA A 127 -6.68 10.52 -4.78
C ALA A 127 -7.12 10.78 -3.33
N VAL A 128 -6.19 10.83 -2.37
CA VAL A 128 -6.50 11.13 -0.96
C VAL A 128 -7.06 12.54 -0.80
N GLN A 129 -6.49 13.54 -1.46
CA GLN A 129 -6.99 14.93 -1.45
C GLN A 129 -8.43 15.03 -2.00
N ARG A 130 -8.77 14.24 -3.03
CA ARG A 130 -10.16 14.17 -3.53
C ARG A 130 -11.09 13.54 -2.50
N SER A 131 -10.68 12.44 -1.87
CA SER A 131 -11.48 11.78 -0.83
C SER A 131 -11.69 12.65 0.41
N LEU A 132 -10.68 13.41 0.83
CA LEU A 132 -10.81 14.32 1.99
C LEU A 132 -11.80 15.45 1.70
N ARG A 133 -11.73 16.06 0.52
CA ARG A 133 -12.70 17.09 0.10
C ARG A 133 -14.13 16.58 0.04
N ALA A 134 -14.32 15.36 -0.47
CA ALA A 134 -15.65 14.73 -0.50
C ALA A 134 -16.21 14.51 0.91
N ARG A 135 -15.39 14.01 1.86
CA ARG A 135 -15.81 13.82 3.26
C ARG A 135 -16.24 15.10 3.95
N ASN A 136 -15.53 16.20 3.71
CA ASN A 136 -15.88 17.49 4.30
C ASN A 136 -17.20 18.02 3.73
N PHE A 137 -17.40 17.88 2.41
CA PHE A 137 -18.65 18.31 1.76
C PHE A 137 -19.87 17.49 2.25
N ASP A 138 -19.74 16.17 2.39
CA ASP A 138 -20.82 15.30 2.89
C ASP A 138 -21.14 15.53 4.37
N ALA A 139 -20.21 16.07 5.16
CA ALA A 139 -20.42 16.37 6.58
C ALA A 139 -21.13 17.72 6.82
N ASP A 140 -21.08 18.62 5.84
CA ASP A 140 -21.63 19.98 5.90
C ASP A 140 -23.02 20.11 5.24
N GLY A 141 -23.55 19.04 4.62
CA GLY A 141 -24.84 19.00 3.89
C GLY A 141 -25.92 18.18 4.59
#